data_AF-A0A2V7QMC2-F1
#
_entry.id   AF-A0A2V7QMC2-F1
#
_cell.length_a   1.000
_cell.length_b   1.000
_cell.length_c   1.000
_cell.angle_alpha   90.00
_cell.angle_beta   90.00
_cell.angle_gamma   90.00
#
_symmetry.space_group_name_H-M   'P 1'
#
loop_
_entity.id
_entity.type
_entity.pdbx_description
1 polymer ?
#
loop_
_entity_poly.entity_id
_entity_poly.type
_entity_poly.pdbx_seq_one_letter_code
_entity_poly.pdbx_strand_id
1 'polypeptide(L)'
;MDRRTFLEYATVGGAAVAATPGGPTIPALARGVSFAPTLELEEATIAELQAGMASGKYTSRSITAAYLQRIEALDKKGPGLRSVLESNPDALAQAAALDAERKAKGPRGPLHGIPILVKDNVATRDRMQSTAGSLALVGVSPPRDAFLVERLRA
;
A
#
# COMPACT_ATOMS: atom_id res chain seq x y z
N MET A 1 5.86 -1.44 34.01
CA MET A 1 7.03 -1.35 33.11
C MET A 1 7.76 -0.09 33.49
N ASP A 2 8.91 -0.24 34.16
CA ASP A 2 9.51 0.81 34.97
C ASP A 2 10.55 1.61 34.16
N ARG A 3 10.58 2.93 34.37
CA ARG A 3 11.33 3.92 33.57
C ARG A 3 12.85 3.74 33.67
N ARG A 4 13.28 2.95 34.67
CA ARG A 4 14.67 2.63 34.99
C ARG A 4 15.28 1.57 34.08
N THR A 5 14.47 0.68 33.50
CA THR A 5 14.95 -0.37 32.58
C THR A 5 15.30 0.18 31.18
N PHE A 6 14.85 1.39 30.84
CA PHE A 6 15.08 1.99 29.52
C PHE A 6 16.46 2.66 29.37
N LEU A 7 17.09 3.08 30.47
CA LEU A 7 18.40 3.76 30.44
C LEU A 7 19.60 2.81 30.45
N GLU A 8 19.43 1.55 30.87
CA GLU A 8 20.52 0.55 30.83
C GLU A 8 20.88 0.11 29.40
N TYR A 9 19.95 0.22 28.45
CA TYR A 9 20.20 -0.14 27.05
C TYR A 9 20.85 0.98 26.22
N ALA A 10 21.03 2.19 26.77
CA ALA A 10 21.50 3.35 26.01
C ALA A 10 23.04 3.52 25.97
N THR A 11 23.82 2.66 26.64
CA THR A 11 25.28 2.86 26.79
C THR A 11 26.17 1.81 26.13
N VAL A 12 25.63 0.83 25.41
CA VAL A 12 26.45 -0.13 24.64
C VAL A 12 26.30 0.15 23.14
N GLY A 13 27.19 0.99 22.62
CA GLY A 13 27.26 1.27 21.19
C GLY A 13 28.41 2.18 20.74
N GLY A 14 29.47 2.33 21.54
CA GLY A 14 30.71 2.98 21.10
C GLY A 14 31.61 1.94 20.43
N ALA A 15 31.65 1.91 19.09
CA ALA A 15 32.56 1.03 18.36
C ALA A 15 33.91 1.71 18.13
N ALA A 16 34.89 1.42 19.00
CA ALA A 16 36.30 1.54 18.65
C ALA A 16 36.72 0.24 17.95
N VAL A 17 36.97 0.30 16.64
CA VAL A 17 37.48 -0.84 15.86
C VAL A 17 38.98 -0.96 16.10
N ALA A 18 39.38 -1.80 17.06
CA ALA A 18 40.76 -2.25 17.20
C ALA A 18 40.98 -3.46 16.28
N ALA A 19 41.78 -3.28 15.23
CA ALA A 19 42.17 -4.35 14.31
C ALA A 19 43.06 -5.37 15.05
N THR A 20 42.49 -6.52 15.40
CA THR A 20 43.24 -7.71 15.83
C THR A 20 43.10 -8.79 14.75
N PRO A 21 44.20 -9.50 14.41
CA PRO A 21 44.17 -10.57 13.41
C PRO A 21 43.56 -11.82 14.05
N GLY A 22 42.24 -11.90 14.06
CA GLY A 22 41.51 -13.05 14.64
C GLY A 22 40.06 -12.81 15.06
N GLY A 23 39.48 -11.65 14.78
CA GLY A 23 38.08 -11.34 15.11
C GLY A 23 37.05 -12.11 14.25
N PRO A 24 35.83 -12.30 14.75
CA PRO A 24 34.80 -13.09 14.09
C PRO A 24 34.42 -12.45 12.76
N THR A 25 34.44 -13.24 11.69
CA THR A 25 33.91 -12.85 10.38
C THR A 25 32.43 -12.51 10.53
N ILE A 26 32.09 -11.21 10.49
CA ILE A 26 30.71 -10.77 10.36
C ILE A 26 30.26 -11.25 8.97
N PRO A 27 29.28 -12.16 8.87
CA PRO A 27 28.79 -12.57 7.57
C PRO A 27 28.16 -11.33 6.93
N ALA A 28 28.69 -10.94 5.78
CA ALA A 28 28.06 -9.92 4.96
C ALA A 28 26.64 -10.42 4.63
N LEU A 29 25.63 -9.82 5.27
CA LEU A 29 24.23 -9.97 4.88
C LEU A 29 24.03 -9.24 3.55
N ALA A 30 24.61 -9.78 2.49
CA ALA A 30 24.12 -9.56 1.14
C ALA A 30 22.86 -10.40 0.98
N ARG A 31 21.78 -10.03 1.68
CA ARG A 31 20.45 -10.41 1.21
C ARG A 31 20.25 -9.67 -0.09
N GLY A 32 20.43 -10.38 -1.19
CA GLY A 32 20.11 -9.89 -2.52
C GLY A 32 18.72 -9.29 -2.47
N VAL A 33 18.63 -8.01 -2.83
CA VAL A 33 17.34 -7.36 -3.07
C VAL A 33 16.75 -8.10 -4.27
N SER A 34 15.89 -9.08 -4.00
CA SER A 34 15.08 -9.70 -5.03
C SER A 34 14.12 -8.61 -5.52
N PHE A 35 14.47 -7.97 -6.63
CA PHE A 35 13.55 -7.10 -7.33
C PHE A 35 12.36 -7.95 -7.74
N ALA A 36 11.19 -7.62 -7.20
CA ALA A 36 9.94 -8.21 -7.67
C ALA A 36 9.85 -8.00 -9.19
N PRO A 37 9.25 -8.94 -9.95
CA PRO A 37 9.07 -8.79 -11.38
C PRO A 37 8.45 -7.42 -11.70
N THR A 38 8.97 -6.76 -12.72
CA THR A 38 8.45 -5.48 -13.20
C THR A 38 6.97 -5.62 -13.52
N LEU A 39 6.17 -4.76 -12.89
CA LEU A 39 4.73 -4.73 -13.12
C LEU A 39 4.53 -4.12 -14.51
N GLU A 40 3.77 -4.75 -15.42
CA GLU A 40 3.49 -4.16 -16.75
C GLU A 40 2.83 -2.77 -16.66
N LEU A 41 2.21 -2.46 -15.51
CA LEU A 41 1.56 -1.18 -15.21
C LEU A 41 2.50 -0.16 -14.54
N GLU A 42 3.79 -0.47 -14.38
CA GLU A 42 4.77 0.43 -13.78
C GLU A 42 4.96 1.67 -14.68
N GLU A 43 4.89 2.85 -14.08
CA GLU A 43 4.91 4.16 -14.77
C GLU A 43 3.77 4.41 -15.79
N ALA A 44 2.75 3.55 -15.84
CA ALA A 44 1.58 3.80 -16.69
C ALA A 44 0.77 5.00 -16.16
N THR A 45 0.50 5.96 -17.05
CA THR A 45 -0.35 7.11 -16.74
C THR A 45 -1.82 6.71 -16.64
N ILE A 46 -2.62 7.52 -15.96
CA ILE A 46 -4.09 7.32 -15.89
C ILE A 46 -4.71 7.26 -17.30
N ALA A 47 -4.22 8.10 -18.22
CA ALA A 47 -4.71 8.11 -19.60
C ALA A 47 -4.42 6.79 -20.33
N GLU A 48 -3.24 6.21 -20.14
CA GLU A 48 -2.87 4.92 -20.72
C GLU A 48 -3.66 3.77 -20.10
N LEU A 49 -3.89 3.79 -18.79
CA LEU A 49 -4.75 2.81 -18.12
C LEU A 49 -6.20 2.90 -18.62
N GLN A 50 -6.73 4.11 -18.82
CA GLN A 50 -8.04 4.31 -19.41
C GLN A 50 -8.13 3.81 -20.85
N ALA A 51 -7.13 4.10 -21.68
CA ALA A 51 -7.04 3.59 -23.04
C ALA A 51 -6.94 2.07 -23.07
N GLY A 52 -6.16 1.47 -22.16
CA GLY A 52 -6.04 0.02 -22.00
C GLY A 52 -7.35 -0.64 -21.55
N MET A 53 -8.13 0.00 -20.68
CA MET A 53 -9.48 -0.48 -20.34
C MET A 53 -10.47 -0.31 -21.50
N ALA A 54 -10.36 0.77 -22.27
CA ALA A 54 -11.23 1.00 -23.44
C ALA A 54 -10.97 0.01 -24.58
N SER A 55 -9.71 -0.39 -24.80
CA SER A 55 -9.33 -1.39 -25.79
C SER A 55 -9.55 -2.83 -25.33
N GLY A 56 -9.92 -3.05 -24.06
CA GLY A 56 -10.07 -4.37 -23.47
C GLY A 56 -8.75 -5.05 -23.09
N LYS A 57 -7.60 -4.36 -23.21
CA LYS A 57 -6.30 -4.85 -22.73
C LYS A 57 -6.32 -5.11 -21.22
N TYR A 58 -7.00 -4.25 -20.47
CA TYR A 58 -7.11 -4.33 -19.02
C TYR A 58 -8.56 -4.25 -18.55
N THR A 59 -8.78 -4.69 -17.32
CA THR A 59 -9.99 -4.44 -16.54
C THR A 59 -9.60 -3.69 -15.27
N SER A 60 -10.53 -2.92 -14.69
CA SER A 60 -10.37 -2.31 -13.37
C SER A 60 -9.96 -3.37 -12.33
N ARG A 61 -10.61 -4.54 -12.38
CA ARG A 61 -10.27 -5.68 -11.51
C ARG A 61 -8.84 -6.17 -11.72
N SER A 62 -8.36 -6.31 -12.96
CA SER A 62 -6.99 -6.78 -13.23
C SER A 62 -5.94 -5.77 -12.80
N ILE A 63 -6.18 -4.47 -13.01
CA ILE A 63 -5.31 -3.39 -12.53
C ILE A 63 -5.25 -3.40 -11.00
N THR A 64 -6.41 -3.48 -10.34
CA THR A 64 -6.50 -3.53 -8.87
C THR A 64 -5.78 -4.76 -8.30
N ALA A 65 -5.98 -5.93 -8.90
CA ALA A 65 -5.31 -7.16 -8.49
C ALA A 65 -3.78 -7.06 -8.62
N ALA A 66 -3.30 -6.46 -9.70
CA ALA A 66 -1.87 -6.27 -9.94
C ALA A 66 -1.23 -5.37 -8.85
N TYR A 67 -1.89 -4.27 -8.47
CA TYR A 67 -1.40 -3.43 -7.37
C TYR A 67 -1.49 -4.09 -6.00
N LEU A 68 -2.56 -4.85 -5.70
CA LEU A 68 -2.65 -5.61 -4.45
C LEU A 68 -1.53 -6.65 -4.33
N GLN A 69 -1.20 -7.35 -5.42
CA GLN A 69 -0.06 -8.27 -5.46
C GLN A 69 1.27 -7.54 -5.23
N ARG A 70 1.44 -6.34 -5.80
CA ARG A 70 2.64 -5.52 -5.59
C ARG A 70 2.76 -5.04 -4.15
N ILE A 71 1.66 -4.62 -3.53
CA ILE A 71 1.61 -4.26 -2.10
C ILE A 71 2.05 -5.47 -1.27
N GLU A 72 1.50 -6.65 -1.52
CA GLU A 72 1.90 -7.86 -0.78
C GLU A 72 3.39 -8.18 -0.94
N ALA A 73 3.90 -8.10 -2.17
CA ALA A 73 5.29 -8.42 -2.49
C ALA A 73 6.28 -7.41 -1.91
N LEU A 74 5.99 -6.10 -1.96
CA LEU A 74 6.94 -5.06 -1.60
C LEU A 74 6.70 -4.46 -0.21
N ASP A 75 5.45 -4.25 0.15
CA ASP A 75 5.05 -3.60 1.39
C ASP A 75 5.09 -4.55 2.58
N LYS A 76 4.61 -5.80 2.39
CA LYS A 76 4.42 -6.79 3.47
C LYS A 76 5.55 -7.81 3.56
N LYS A 77 5.92 -8.45 2.44
CA LYS A 77 6.85 -9.60 2.45
C LYS A 77 8.29 -9.27 2.07
N GLY A 78 8.50 -8.36 1.12
CA GLY A 78 9.81 -8.06 0.56
C GLY A 78 10.58 -7.03 1.40
N PRO A 79 10.99 -5.87 0.85
CA PRO A 79 11.75 -4.86 1.58
C PRO A 79 11.01 -4.29 2.81
N GLY A 80 9.70 -4.53 2.95
CA GLY A 80 8.95 -4.13 4.14
C GLY A 80 8.74 -2.63 4.20
N LEU A 81 8.30 -2.03 3.08
CA LEU A 81 8.15 -0.57 2.95
C LEU A 81 7.18 0.03 3.96
N ARG A 82 6.14 -0.72 4.37
CA ARG A 82 5.11 -0.31 5.35
C ARG A 82 4.44 1.02 4.97
N SER A 83 4.23 1.26 3.68
CA SER A 83 3.56 2.41 3.10
C SER A 83 2.03 2.28 3.07
N VAL A 84 1.49 1.06 3.09
CA VAL A 84 0.03 0.81 3.08
C VAL A 84 -0.41 0.25 4.43
N LEU A 85 -1.13 1.05 5.22
CA LEU A 85 -1.61 0.60 6.55
C LEU A 85 -2.65 -0.52 6.41
N GLU A 86 -3.66 -0.29 5.57
CA GLU A 86 -4.78 -1.20 5.36
C GLU A 86 -5.22 -1.15 3.89
N SER A 87 -5.64 -2.29 3.35
CA SER A 87 -6.22 -2.41 2.02
C SER A 87 -7.70 -2.75 2.12
N ASN A 88 -8.55 -2.13 1.29
CA ASN A 88 -9.98 -2.38 1.32
C ASN A 88 -10.29 -3.85 0.94
N PRO A 89 -10.92 -4.65 1.82
CA PRO A 89 -11.24 -6.05 1.52
C PRO A 89 -12.22 -6.18 0.35
N ASP A 90 -13.01 -5.14 0.06
CA ASP A 90 -13.99 -5.13 -1.01
C ASP A 90 -13.41 -4.56 -2.33
N ALA A 91 -12.13 -4.17 -2.38
CA ALA A 91 -11.51 -3.50 -3.54
C ALA A 91 -11.72 -4.23 -4.87
N LEU A 92 -11.51 -5.55 -4.89
CA LEU A 92 -11.70 -6.36 -6.10
C LEU A 92 -13.17 -6.46 -6.53
N ALA A 93 -14.10 -6.47 -5.56
CA ALA A 93 -15.53 -6.50 -5.84
C ALA A 93 -16.01 -5.14 -6.39
N GLN A 94 -15.56 -4.03 -5.79
CA GLN A 94 -15.81 -2.68 -6.28
C GLN A 94 -15.25 -2.51 -7.70
N ALA A 95 -14.03 -2.98 -7.97
CA ALA A 95 -13.41 -2.94 -9.28
C ALA A 95 -14.21 -3.73 -10.34
N ALA A 96 -14.66 -4.94 -10.00
CA ALA A 96 -15.50 -5.76 -10.88
C ALA A 96 -16.86 -5.11 -11.19
N ALA A 97 -17.46 -4.43 -10.21
CA ALA A 97 -18.70 -3.68 -10.42
C ALA A 97 -18.49 -2.52 -11.41
N LEU A 98 -17.36 -1.81 -11.32
CA LEU A 98 -16.99 -0.75 -12.27
C LEU A 98 -16.71 -1.29 -13.67
N ASP A 99 -16.15 -2.50 -13.80
CA ASP A 99 -16.00 -3.15 -15.11
C ASP A 99 -17.36 -3.46 -15.75
N ALA A 100 -18.30 -4.01 -14.96
CA ALA A 100 -19.66 -4.28 -15.43
C ALA A 100 -20.39 -2.98 -15.82
N GLU A 101 -20.25 -1.93 -15.02
CA GLU A 101 -20.82 -0.62 -15.31
C GLU A 101 -20.23 0.00 -16.59
N ARG A 102 -18.91 -0.06 -16.77
CA ARG A 102 -18.24 0.42 -17.99
C ARG A 102 -18.86 -0.22 -19.23
N LYS A 103 -19.11 -1.53 -19.19
CA LYS A 103 -19.73 -2.28 -20.30
C LYS A 103 -21.19 -1.88 -20.53
N ALA A 104 -21.94 -1.61 -19.46
CA ALA A 104 -23.37 -1.34 -19.53
C ALA A 104 -23.71 0.12 -19.87
N LYS A 105 -22.97 1.09 -19.31
CA LYS A 105 -23.29 2.53 -19.37
C LYS A 105 -22.14 3.40 -19.88
N GLY A 106 -20.95 2.83 -20.05
CA GLY A 106 -19.72 3.60 -20.29
C GLY A 106 -19.05 4.06 -18.99
N PRO A 107 -17.87 4.70 -19.09
CA PRO A 107 -17.14 5.21 -17.94
C PRO A 107 -17.80 6.46 -17.35
N ARG A 108 -17.78 6.62 -16.02
CA ARG A 108 -18.24 7.84 -15.31
C ARG A 108 -17.36 9.07 -15.59
N GLY A 109 -16.10 8.84 -15.97
CA GLY A 109 -15.11 9.88 -16.23
C GLY A 109 -13.69 9.32 -16.27
N PRO A 110 -12.67 10.20 -16.26
CA PRO A 110 -11.26 9.80 -16.39
C PRO A 110 -10.73 8.88 -15.27
N LEU A 111 -11.41 8.84 -14.12
CA LEU A 111 -11.02 8.00 -12.97
C LEU A 111 -11.83 6.70 -12.88
N HIS A 112 -12.72 6.41 -13.83
CA HIS A 112 -13.55 5.21 -13.80
C HIS A 112 -12.69 3.94 -13.78
N GLY A 113 -12.75 3.19 -12.67
CA GLY A 113 -12.00 1.94 -12.50
C GLY A 113 -10.50 2.10 -12.18
N ILE A 114 -10.06 3.30 -11.80
CA ILE A 114 -8.67 3.54 -11.36
C ILE A 114 -8.56 3.30 -9.85
N PRO A 115 -7.71 2.37 -9.38
CA PRO A 115 -7.49 2.18 -7.94
C PRO A 115 -6.69 3.36 -7.37
N ILE A 116 -7.14 3.87 -6.22
CA ILE A 116 -6.55 5.04 -5.55
C ILE A 116 -6.34 4.70 -4.08
N LEU A 117 -5.17 5.04 -3.54
CA LEU A 117 -4.93 5.05 -2.09
C LEU A 117 -5.22 6.43 -1.53
N VAL A 118 -5.83 6.47 -0.34
CA VAL A 118 -6.00 7.68 0.45
C VAL A 118 -5.20 7.57 1.73
N LYS A 119 -4.77 8.71 2.28
CA LYS A 119 -4.05 8.75 3.54
C LYS A 119 -5.00 8.38 4.69
N ASP A 120 -4.50 7.70 5.72
CA ASP A 120 -5.30 7.19 6.87
C ASP A 120 -5.96 8.28 7.75
N ASN A 121 -5.68 9.56 7.48
CA ASN A 121 -6.42 10.68 8.07
C ASN A 121 -7.63 11.13 7.23
N VAL A 122 -7.90 10.47 6.10
CA VAL A 122 -9.06 10.70 5.23
C VAL A 122 -10.11 9.66 5.55
N ALA A 123 -11.28 10.10 6.01
CA ALA A 123 -12.39 9.21 6.34
C ALA A 123 -12.92 8.47 5.10
N THR A 124 -13.03 7.15 5.23
CA THR A 124 -13.79 6.29 4.32
C THR A 124 -14.82 5.49 5.12
N ARG A 125 -16.00 5.28 4.56
CA ARG A 125 -17.07 4.42 5.08
C ARG A 125 -17.00 3.02 4.45
N ASP A 126 -15.78 2.58 4.13
CA ASP A 126 -15.49 1.21 3.73
C ASP A 126 -15.35 0.30 4.97
N ARG A 127 -15.15 -0.99 4.74
CA ARG A 127 -14.72 -1.94 5.77
C ARG A 127 -13.22 -1.80 6.07
N MET A 128 -12.81 -0.58 6.39
CA MET A 128 -11.45 -0.18 6.76
C MET A 128 -11.49 0.77 7.96
N GLN A 129 -10.35 0.99 8.60
CA GLN A 129 -10.20 1.96 9.67
C GLN A 129 -9.74 3.33 9.13
N SER A 130 -9.96 4.40 9.89
CA SER A 130 -9.36 5.71 9.65
C SER A 130 -8.74 6.19 10.96
N THR A 131 -7.48 5.81 11.18
CA THR A 131 -6.85 5.95 12.51
C THR A 131 -5.99 7.20 12.65
N ALA A 132 -5.76 7.93 11.55
CA ALA A 132 -4.72 8.97 11.46
C ALA A 132 -3.34 8.51 11.99
N GLY A 133 -3.04 7.21 11.92
CA GLY A 133 -1.84 6.58 12.47
C GLY A 133 -1.83 6.41 14.00
N SER A 134 -2.97 6.58 14.68
CA SER A 134 -3.07 6.54 16.14
C SER A 134 -3.87 5.33 16.65
N LEU A 135 -3.28 4.58 17.58
CA LEU A 135 -3.97 3.47 18.26
C LEU A 135 -5.23 3.90 19.01
N ALA A 136 -5.33 5.18 19.40
CA ALA A 136 -6.51 5.71 20.08
C ALA A 136 -7.79 5.70 19.20
N LEU A 137 -7.62 5.61 17.88
CA LEU A 137 -8.72 5.62 16.91
C LEU A 137 -9.00 4.24 16.29
N VAL A 138 -8.30 3.19 16.72
CA VAL A 138 -8.57 1.82 16.27
C VAL A 138 -9.97 1.38 16.71
N GLY A 139 -10.75 0.85 15.79
CA GLY A 139 -12.15 0.44 16.01
C GLY A 139 -13.16 1.56 15.83
N VAL A 140 -12.72 2.81 15.60
CA VAL A 140 -13.61 3.93 15.33
C VAL A 140 -13.93 3.95 13.83
N SER A 141 -15.21 3.72 13.50
CA SER A 141 -15.70 3.83 12.13
C SER A 141 -16.20 5.25 11.85
N PRO A 142 -15.72 5.92 10.79
CA PRO A 142 -16.32 7.18 10.34
C PRO A 142 -17.80 7.01 9.98
N PRO A 143 -18.68 7.98 10.28
CA PRO A 143 -20.10 7.88 9.95
C PRO A 143 -20.40 8.09 8.45
N ARG A 144 -19.47 8.70 7.71
CA ARG A 144 -19.57 8.98 6.27
C ARG A 144 -18.18 9.09 5.64
N ASP A 145 -18.16 9.00 4.32
CA ASP A 145 -16.98 9.33 3.52
C ASP A 145 -16.59 10.81 3.73
N ALA A 146 -15.30 11.11 3.62
CA ALA A 146 -14.86 12.49 3.43
C ALA A 146 -15.38 13.02 2.09
N PHE A 147 -15.65 14.33 1.99
CA PHE A 147 -16.16 14.96 0.77
C PHE A 147 -15.32 14.62 -0.49
N LEU A 148 -14.00 14.58 -0.37
CA LEU A 148 -13.13 14.20 -1.50
C LEU A 148 -13.33 12.75 -1.94
N VAL A 149 -13.61 11.84 -0.99
CA VAL A 149 -13.84 10.42 -1.28
C VAL A 149 -15.18 10.25 -1.99
N GLU A 150 -16.22 10.97 -1.54
CA GLU A 150 -17.50 11.02 -2.25
C GLU A 150 -17.33 11.49 -3.71
N ARG A 151 -16.49 12.51 -3.94
CA ARG A 151 -16.18 13.02 -5.28
C ARG A 151 -15.35 12.05 -6.12
N LEU A 152 -14.43 11.29 -5.52
CA LEU A 152 -13.67 10.25 -6.22
C LEU A 152 -14.55 9.08 -6.63
N ARG A 153 -15.61 8.78 -5.87
CA ARG A 153 -16.55 7.70 -6.14
C ARG A 153 -17.69 8.08 -7.08
N ALA A 154 -17.94 9.37 -7.28
CA ALA A 154 -19.07 9.87 -8.06
C ALA A 154 -19.02 9.47 -9.55
#